data_AF-A0A9Q1H718-F1
#
_entry.id   AF-A0A9Q1H718-F1
#
_cell.length_a   1.000
_cell.length_b   1.000
_cell.length_c   1.000
_cell.angle_alpha   90.00
_cell.angle_beta   90.00
_cell.angle_gamma   90.00
#
_symmetry.space_group_name_H-M   'P 1'
#
loop_
_entity.id
_entity.type
_entity.pdbx_description
1 polymer ?
#
loop_
_entity_poly.entity_id
_entity_poly.type
_entity_poly.pdbx_seq_one_letter_code
_entity_poly.pdbx_strand_id
1 'polypeptide(L)'
;MAKAAQKLVGLGTRLGTSLVTQGPKVAGEAVQWSRPRLSKFWYYARVELTPPMPSDIPAISNGFSKIIASARTGKFMNLTVKQESWVNTLICAEVAFWFFIGEQIGRRSFIGYNIKSDYEPASYI
;
A
#
# COMPACT_ATOMS: atom_id res chain seq x y z
N MET A 1 -1.59 45.07 28.50
CA MET A 1 -0.68 44.36 27.58
C MET A 1 0.24 43.34 28.28
N ALA A 2 0.91 43.67 29.39
CA ALA A 2 1.88 42.78 30.05
C ALA A 2 1.33 41.40 30.53
N LYS A 3 0.12 41.35 31.11
CA LYS A 3 -0.49 40.09 31.59
C LYS A 3 -0.85 39.10 30.46
N ALA A 4 -1.17 39.60 29.26
CA ALA A 4 -1.49 38.76 28.11
C ALA A 4 -0.22 38.11 27.54
N ALA A 5 0.88 38.85 27.45
CA ALA A 5 2.18 38.34 27.04
C ALA A 5 2.71 37.26 27.99
N GLN A 6 2.60 37.45 29.32
CA GLN A 6 3.01 36.44 30.30
C GLN A 6 2.17 35.15 30.22
N LYS A 7 0.87 35.24 29.93
CA LYS A 7 0.03 34.05 29.70
C LYS A 7 0.43 33.30 28.42
N LEU A 8 0.76 34.03 27.36
CA LEU A 8 1.18 33.45 26.07
C LEU A 8 2.54 32.75 26.18
N VAL A 9 3.50 33.39 26.87
CA VAL A 9 4.81 32.79 27.20
C VAL A 9 4.64 31.55 28.08
N GLY A 10 3.82 31.63 29.13
CA GLY A 10 3.54 30.50 30.02
C GLY A 10 2.87 29.31 29.30
N LEU A 11 1.95 29.58 28.38
CA LEU A 11 1.32 28.56 27.53
C LEU A 11 2.33 27.93 26.56
N GLY A 12 3.21 28.73 25.95
CA GLY A 12 4.29 28.27 25.08
C GLY A 12 5.26 27.33 25.79
N THR A 13 5.70 27.67 27.01
CA THR A 13 6.52 26.76 27.84
C THR A 13 5.80 25.49 28.23
N ARG A 14 4.48 25.54 28.47
CA ARG A 14 3.67 24.36 28.82
C ARG A 14 3.46 23.42 27.63
N LEU A 15 3.22 23.96 26.45
CA LEU A 15 3.10 23.18 25.21
C LEU A 15 4.46 22.59 24.81
N GLY A 16 5.54 23.37 24.88
CA GLY A 16 6.89 22.89 24.63
C GLY A 16 7.30 21.75 25.56
N THR A 17 7.06 21.88 26.87
CA THR A 17 7.35 20.82 27.84
C THR A 17 6.45 19.59 27.67
N SER A 18 5.17 19.78 27.32
CA SER A 18 4.26 18.68 27.02
C SER A 18 4.68 17.91 25.77
N LEU A 19 5.11 18.58 24.70
CA LEU A 19 5.62 17.91 23.49
C LEU A 19 6.92 17.15 23.75
N VAL A 20 7.84 17.73 24.52
CA VAL A 20 9.12 17.07 24.86
C VAL A 20 8.92 15.87 25.78
N THR A 21 7.92 15.89 26.66
CA THR A 21 7.67 14.81 27.62
C THR A 21 6.69 13.74 27.12
N GLN A 22 5.68 14.13 26.34
CA GLN A 22 4.67 13.22 25.78
C GLN A 22 5.04 12.72 24.39
N GLY A 23 5.80 13.49 23.59
CA GLY A 23 6.24 13.09 22.26
C GLY A 23 6.99 11.76 22.24
N PRO A 24 8.02 11.56 23.07
CA PRO A 24 8.73 10.28 23.17
C PRO A 24 7.85 9.13 23.67
N LYS A 25 6.86 9.41 24.52
CA LYS A 25 5.91 8.40 25.02
C LYS A 25 5.00 7.90 23.91
N VAL A 26 4.35 8.80 23.18
CA VAL A 26 3.47 8.46 22.05
C VAL A 26 4.26 7.78 20.93
N ALA A 27 5.48 8.25 20.64
CA ALA A 27 6.36 7.60 19.67
C ALA A 27 6.76 6.18 20.13
N GLY A 28 7.10 6.02 21.41
CA GLY A 28 7.40 4.72 22.02
C GLY A 28 6.21 3.76 21.92
N GLU A 29 5.01 4.22 22.27
CA GLU A 29 3.76 3.46 22.15
C GLU A 29 3.45 3.09 20.69
N ALA A 30 3.62 4.01 19.75
CA ALA A 30 3.43 3.75 18.33
C ALA A 30 4.43 2.68 17.81
N VAL A 31 5.68 2.70 18.28
CA VAL A 31 6.67 1.67 17.95
C VAL A 31 6.29 0.32 18.56
N GLN A 32 5.87 0.29 19.83
CA GLN A 32 5.42 -0.95 20.47
C GLN A 32 4.17 -1.53 19.80
N TRP A 33 3.27 -0.67 19.32
CA TRP A 33 2.07 -1.08 18.59
C TRP A 33 2.37 -1.57 17.17
N SER A 34 3.27 -0.91 16.45
CA SER A 34 3.59 -1.21 15.05
C SER A 34 4.51 -2.42 14.90
N ARG A 35 5.49 -2.62 15.80
CA ARG A 35 6.45 -3.74 15.75
C ARG A 35 5.82 -5.12 15.54
N PRO A 36 4.85 -5.58 16.36
CA PRO A 36 4.28 -6.92 16.18
C PRO A 36 3.46 -7.05 14.89
N ARG A 37 2.87 -5.94 14.41
CA ARG A 37 2.09 -5.92 13.15
C ARG A 37 3.00 -6.00 11.93
N LEU A 38 4.07 -5.21 11.92
CA LEU A 38 5.10 -5.27 10.88
C LEU A 38 5.82 -6.61 10.89
N SER A 39 6.08 -7.20 12.05
CA SER A 39 6.66 -8.54 12.14
C SER A 39 5.76 -9.61 11.52
N LYS A 40 4.44 -9.56 11.76
CA LYS A 40 3.49 -10.48 11.13
C LYS A 40 3.40 -10.25 9.63
N PHE A 41 3.29 -9.00 9.20
CA PHE A 41 3.30 -8.64 7.78
C PHE A 41 4.56 -9.18 7.10
N TRP A 42 5.74 -8.97 7.69
CA TRP A 42 7.00 -9.45 7.16
C TRP A 42 7.10 -10.98 7.10
N TYR A 43 6.55 -11.67 8.09
CA TYR A 43 6.47 -13.13 8.09
C TYR A 43 5.70 -13.65 6.87
N TYR A 44 4.48 -13.15 6.61
CA TYR A 44 3.68 -13.58 5.45
C TYR A 44 4.25 -13.08 4.12
N ALA A 45 4.71 -11.83 4.06
CA ALA A 45 5.31 -11.26 2.86
C ALA A 45 6.51 -12.08 2.36
N ARG A 46 7.29 -12.68 3.26
CA ARG A 46 8.42 -13.55 2.89
C ARG A 46 8.04 -14.87 2.24
N VAL A 47 6.79 -15.32 2.36
CA VAL A 47 6.36 -16.60 1.79
C VAL A 47 5.44 -16.37 0.61
N GLU A 48 4.61 -15.34 0.67
CA GLU A 48 3.57 -15.07 -0.32
C GLU A 48 4.00 -14.06 -1.40
N LEU A 49 4.86 -13.10 -1.06
CA LEU A 49 5.33 -12.06 -1.99
C LEU A 49 6.74 -12.32 -2.51
N THR A 50 7.33 -13.48 -2.20
CA THR A 50 8.61 -13.88 -2.78
C THR A 50 8.43 -14.22 -4.25
N PRO A 51 9.35 -13.77 -5.12
CA PRO A 51 9.31 -14.16 -6.52
C PRO A 51 9.37 -15.69 -6.63
N PRO A 52 8.59 -16.29 -7.54
CA PRO A 52 8.53 -17.74 -7.71
C PRO A 52 9.90 -18.29 -8.09
N MET A 53 10.19 -19.52 -7.67
CA MET A 53 11.43 -20.18 -8.08
C MET A 53 11.30 -20.68 -9.53
N PRO A 54 12.40 -20.80 -10.29
CA PRO A 54 12.36 -21.34 -11.65
C PRO A 54 11.72 -22.74 -11.74
N SER A 55 11.79 -23.53 -10.66
CA SER A 55 11.13 -24.84 -10.54
C SER A 55 9.61 -24.78 -10.60
N ASP A 56 9.00 -23.63 -10.30
CA ASP A 56 7.56 -23.45 -10.24
C ASP A 56 6.96 -23.04 -11.61
N ILE A 57 7.82 -22.63 -12.55
CA ILE A 57 7.41 -22.20 -13.91
C ILE A 57 6.62 -23.28 -14.66
N PRO A 58 7.00 -24.58 -14.64
CA PRO A 58 6.21 -25.63 -15.29
C PRO A 58 4.80 -25.76 -14.70
N ALA A 59 4.66 -25.62 -13.37
CA ALA A 59 3.35 -25.68 -12.71
C ALA A 59 2.47 -24.48 -13.11
N ILE A 60 3.06 -23.29 -13.19
CA ILE A 60 2.40 -22.07 -13.66
C ILE A 60 1.91 -22.24 -15.11
N SER A 61 2.78 -22.71 -16.02
CA SER A 61 2.43 -22.96 -17.43
C SER A 61 1.29 -23.96 -17.60
N ASN A 62 1.30 -25.04 -16.79
CA ASN A 62 0.21 -26.02 -16.74
C ASN A 62 -1.10 -25.39 -16.24
N GLY A 63 -1.03 -24.49 -15.26
CA GLY A 63 -2.19 -23.72 -14.77
C GLY A 63 -2.82 -22.88 -15.87
N PHE A 64 -2.01 -22.10 -16.60
CA PHE A 64 -2.48 -21.30 -17.74
C PHE A 64 -3.13 -22.16 -18.83
N SER A 65 -2.52 -23.29 -19.17
CA SER A 65 -3.06 -24.22 -20.17
C SER A 65 -4.47 -24.73 -19.79
N LYS A 66 -4.71 -25.00 -18.50
CA LYS A 66 -6.03 -25.41 -18.00
C LYS A 66 -7.07 -24.29 -18.09
N ILE A 67 -6.68 -23.04 -17.82
CA ILE A 67 -7.56 -21.87 -17.96
C ILE A 67 -7.99 -21.71 -19.42
N ILE A 68 -7.03 -21.80 -20.35
CA ILE A 68 -7.30 -21.72 -21.80
C ILE A 68 -8.24 -22.85 -22.24
N ALA A 69 -7.98 -24.09 -21.79
CA ALA A 69 -8.86 -25.21 -22.08
C ALA A 69 -10.29 -24.98 -21.54
N SER A 70 -10.42 -24.52 -20.29
CA SER A 70 -11.70 -24.21 -19.65
C SER A 70 -12.48 -23.11 -20.38
N ALA A 71 -11.78 -22.11 -20.93
CA ALA A 71 -12.37 -21.07 -21.76
C ALA A 71 -12.88 -21.64 -23.09
N ARG A 72 -12.08 -22.48 -23.76
CA ARG A 72 -12.45 -23.14 -25.03
C ARG A 72 -13.65 -24.07 -24.87
N THR A 73 -13.74 -24.80 -23.76
CA THR A 73 -14.84 -25.75 -23.50
C THR A 73 -16.10 -25.08 -22.94
N GLY A 74 -16.11 -23.74 -22.76
CA GLY A 74 -17.27 -23.03 -22.20
C GLY A 74 -17.54 -23.31 -20.73
N LYS A 75 -16.61 -23.95 -20.01
CA LYS A 75 -16.81 -24.40 -18.62
C LYS A 75 -16.97 -23.23 -17.64
N PHE A 76 -16.47 -22.04 -18.01
CA PHE A 76 -16.63 -20.81 -17.23
C PHE A 76 -18.10 -20.38 -17.06
N MET A 77 -19.00 -20.80 -17.94
CA MET A 77 -20.44 -20.50 -17.84
C MET A 77 -21.15 -21.25 -16.70
N ASN A 78 -20.53 -22.32 -16.19
CA ASN A 78 -21.08 -23.13 -15.09
C ASN A 78 -20.58 -22.67 -13.71
N LEU A 79 -19.77 -21.60 -13.64
CA LEU A 79 -19.19 -21.11 -12.39
C LEU A 79 -20.24 -20.35 -11.56
N THR A 80 -20.18 -20.49 -10.25
CA THR A 80 -21.09 -19.79 -9.35
C THR A 80 -20.68 -18.34 -9.17
N VAL A 81 -21.63 -17.41 -9.32
CA VAL A 81 -21.33 -15.95 -9.28
C VAL A 81 -20.82 -15.51 -7.91
N LYS A 82 -21.44 -16.05 -6.85
CA LYS A 82 -21.29 -15.52 -5.49
C LYS A 82 -19.91 -15.77 -4.88
N GLN A 83 -19.21 -16.81 -5.31
CA GLN A 83 -17.95 -17.23 -4.69
C GLN A 83 -16.85 -17.37 -5.73
N GLU A 84 -17.06 -18.14 -6.79
CA GLU A 84 -15.98 -18.47 -7.72
C GLU A 84 -15.66 -17.32 -8.67
N SER A 85 -16.64 -16.76 -9.37
CA SER A 85 -16.36 -15.69 -10.34
C SER A 85 -15.95 -14.39 -9.67
N TRP A 86 -16.54 -14.06 -8.52
CA TRP A 86 -16.21 -12.86 -7.77
C TRP A 86 -14.78 -12.90 -7.22
N VAL A 87 -14.38 -13.99 -6.58
CA VAL A 87 -13.00 -14.13 -6.05
C VAL A 87 -11.98 -14.09 -7.19
N ASN A 88 -12.23 -14.78 -8.30
CA ASN A 88 -11.35 -14.74 -9.47
C ASN A 88 -11.22 -13.33 -10.07
N THR A 89 -12.31 -12.55 -10.04
CA THR A 89 -12.32 -11.16 -10.51
C THR A 89 -11.50 -10.27 -9.58
N LEU A 90 -11.60 -10.45 -8.26
CA LEU A 90 -10.79 -9.70 -7.29
C LEU A 90 -9.30 -10.00 -7.43
N ILE A 91 -8.93 -11.26 -7.63
CA ILE A 91 -7.53 -11.64 -7.89
C ILE A 91 -7.03 -11.00 -9.20
N CYS A 92 -7.85 -11.00 -10.25
CA CYS A 92 -7.51 -10.33 -11.51
C CYS A 92 -7.26 -8.82 -11.31
N ALA A 93 -8.14 -8.16 -10.54
CA ALA A 93 -7.97 -6.75 -10.20
C ALA A 93 -6.70 -6.49 -9.38
N GLU A 94 -6.38 -7.36 -8.43
CA GLU A 94 -5.14 -7.28 -7.64
C GLU A 94 -3.90 -7.34 -8.54
N VAL A 95 -3.84 -8.29 -9.47
CA VAL A 95 -2.73 -8.41 -10.43
C VAL A 95 -2.61 -7.15 -11.31
N ALA A 96 -3.75 -6.56 -11.72
CA ALA A 96 -3.75 -5.30 -12.45
C ALA A 96 -3.22 -4.13 -11.60
N PHE A 97 -3.51 -4.08 -10.30
CA PHE A 97 -2.96 -3.05 -9.41
C PHE A 97 -1.46 -3.19 -9.21
N TRP A 98 -0.91 -4.42 -9.19
CA TRP A 98 0.54 -4.63 -9.17
C TRP A 98 1.24 -4.03 -10.40
N PHE A 99 0.60 -4.05 -11.58
CA PHE A 99 1.11 -3.37 -12.77
C PHE A 99 1.20 -1.84 -12.57
N PHE A 100 0.14 -1.22 -12.03
CA PHE A 100 0.13 0.23 -11.77
C PHE A 100 1.14 0.65 -10.69
N ILE A 101 1.34 -0.17 -9.65
CA ILE A 101 2.41 0.05 -8.66
C ILE A 101 3.79 0.03 -9.35
N GLY A 102 4.00 -0.92 -10.26
CA GLY A 102 5.20 -0.98 -11.10
C GLY A 102 5.40 0.29 -11.93
N GLU A 103 4.32 0.84 -12.51
CA GLU A 103 4.37 2.12 -13.22
C GLU A 103 4.76 3.28 -12.29
N GLN A 104 4.21 3.36 -11.08
CA GLN A 104 4.59 4.40 -10.11
C GLN A 104 6.09 4.32 -9.77
N ILE A 105 6.62 3.11 -9.58
CA ILE A 105 8.05 2.88 -9.32
C ILE A 105 8.89 3.28 -10.54
N GLY A 106 8.47 2.89 -11.75
CA GLY A 106 9.17 3.22 -13.00
C GLY A 106 9.21 4.72 -13.28
N ARG A 107 8.11 5.43 -13.00
CA ARG A 107 7.98 6.88 -13.13
C ARG A 107 8.66 7.67 -12.01
N ARG A 108 8.87 7.05 -10.83
CA ARG A 108 9.39 7.69 -9.61
C ARG A 108 8.53 8.87 -9.12
N SER A 109 7.22 8.83 -9.36
CA SER A 109 6.25 9.83 -8.88
C SER A 109 4.95 9.13 -8.52
N PHE A 110 4.34 9.56 -7.41
CA PHE A 110 3.01 9.10 -6.99
C PHE A 110 1.88 9.78 -7.76
N ILE A 111 2.10 11.00 -8.27
CA ILE A 111 1.09 11.79 -8.98
C ILE A 111 1.70 12.26 -10.29
N GLY A 112 1.19 11.72 -11.40
CA GLY A 112 1.56 12.13 -12.76
C GLY A 112 3.04 11.99 -13.10
N TYR A 113 3.38 12.27 -14.35
CA TYR A 113 4.78 12.40 -14.79
C TYR A 113 5.33 13.75 -14.37
N ASN A 114 6.53 13.74 -13.77
CA ASN A 114 7.27 14.96 -13.49
C ASN A 114 7.86 15.49 -14.80
N ILE A 115 7.02 16.21 -15.55
CA ILE A 115 7.41 16.96 -16.73
C ILE A 115 7.82 18.36 -16.29
N LYS A 116 8.97 18.84 -16.78
CA LYS A 116 9.27 20.27 -16.71
C LYS A 116 8.21 20.99 -17.54
N SER A 117 7.36 21.75 -16.86
CA SER A 117 6.40 22.65 -17.51
C SER A 117 7.13 23.95 -17.82
N ASP A 118 7.03 24.41 -19.06
CA ASP A 118 7.44 25.77 -19.46
C ASP A 118 6.41 26.83 -19.01
N TYR A 119 5.28 26.39 -18.45
CA TYR A 119 4.23 27.24 -17.89
C TYR A 119 4.24 27.14 -16.36
N GLU A 120 4.05 28.28 -15.68
CA GLU A 120 3.85 28.32 -14.23
C GLU A 120 2.70 27.37 -13.85
N PRO A 121 2.90 26.44 -12.89
CA PRO A 121 1.84 25.54 -12.49
C PRO A 121 0.69 26.36 -11.89
N ALA A 122 -0.54 26.11 -12.35
CA ALA A 122 -1.71 26.64 -11.70
C ALA A 122 -1.65 26.26 -10.21
N SER A 123 -1.87 27.21 -9.32
CA SER A 123 -1.84 27.00 -7.87
C SER A 123 -2.88 25.96 -7.48
N TYR A 124 -2.45 24.71 -7.36
CA TYR A 124 -3.27 23.66 -6.80
C TYR A 124 -3.26 23.82 -5.27
N ILE A 125 -4.47 24.07 -4.75
CA ILE A 125 -4.97 23.97 -3.36
C ILE A 125 -3.97 23.43 -2.32
#